data_AF-A0A952I6U0-F1
#
_entry.id   AF-A0A952I6U0-F1
#
_cell.length_a   1.000
_cell.length_b   1.000
_cell.length_c   1.000
_cell.angle_alpha   90.00
_cell.angle_beta   90.00
_cell.angle_gamma   90.00
#
_symmetry.space_group_name_H-M   'P 1'
#
loop_
_entity.id
_entity.type
_entity.pdbx_description
1 polymer ?
#
loop_
_entity_poly.entity_id
_entity_poly.type
_entity_poly.pdbx_seq_one_letter_code
_entity_poly.pdbx_strand_id
1 'polypeptide(L)'
;MSFAKFQEDFEKEGEKWSKKYDLMDEDQLLNLIKKGKWDLTYQIWFAIRIKGTVEKSAPVLLNVLLKRFTNFLHRNHCADALSLLVKIKDDQLKKRVIQLVNSVSLWTEKKPLTNWKVHIGN
;
A
#
# COMPACT_ATOMS: atom_id res chain seq x y z
N MET A 1 -0.69 13.96 27.80
CA MET A 1 -1.83 13.20 27.24
C MET A 1 -1.62 11.73 27.58
N SER A 2 -2.61 11.03 28.14
CA SER A 2 -2.49 9.59 28.40
C SER A 2 -2.73 8.80 27.12
N PHE A 3 -2.20 7.57 27.05
CA PHE A 3 -2.45 6.67 25.93
C PHE A 3 -3.95 6.39 25.75
N ALA A 4 -4.68 6.17 26.85
CA ALA A 4 -6.12 5.92 26.81
C ALA A 4 -6.90 7.08 26.17
N LYS A 5 -6.56 8.33 26.53
CA LYS A 5 -7.21 9.51 25.93
C LYS A 5 -6.86 9.67 24.46
N PHE A 6 -5.60 9.42 24.09
CA PHE A 6 -5.19 9.41 22.69
C PHE A 6 -5.96 8.37 21.88
N GLN A 7 -6.10 7.15 22.40
CA GLN A 7 -6.83 6.07 21.73
C GLN A 7 -8.30 6.44 21.54
N GLU A 8 -8.97 6.96 22.57
CA GLU A 8 -10.36 7.40 22.50
C GLU A 8 -10.55 8.51 21.44
N ASP A 9 -9.68 9.52 21.43
CA ASP A 9 -9.72 10.61 20.46
C ASP A 9 -9.46 10.10 19.02
N PHE A 10 -8.53 9.16 18.87
CA PHE A 10 -8.19 8.53 17.59
C PHE A 10 -9.35 7.69 17.04
N GLU A 11 -10.01 6.91 17.89
CA GLU A 11 -11.19 6.09 17.52
C GLU A 11 -12.37 6.97 17.11
N LYS A 12 -12.65 8.05 17.85
CA LYS A 12 -13.72 9.02 17.53
C LYS A 12 -13.48 9.69 16.17
N GLU A 13 -12.26 10.16 15.91
CA GLU A 13 -11.94 10.76 14.61
C GLU A 13 -11.96 9.70 13.50
N GLY A 14 -11.57 8.46 13.80
CA GLY A 14 -11.72 7.29 12.93
C GLY A 14 -13.16 7.06 12.49
N GLU A 15 -14.10 7.04 13.44
CA GLU A 15 -15.52 6.84 13.15
C GLU A 15 -16.07 7.94 12.24
N LYS A 16 -15.68 9.20 12.49
CA LYS A 16 -16.07 10.34 11.64
C LYS A 16 -15.55 10.21 10.21
N TRP A 17 -14.28 9.85 10.02
CA TRP A 17 -13.72 9.63 8.68
C TRP A 17 -14.34 8.42 7.98
N SER A 18 -14.59 7.34 8.72
CA SER A 18 -15.28 6.15 8.22
C SER A 18 -16.66 6.52 7.66
N LYS A 19 -17.51 7.17 8.46
CA LYS A 19 -18.84 7.67 8.03
C LYS A 19 -18.76 8.56 6.79
N LYS A 20 -17.76 9.45 6.73
CA LYS A 20 -17.56 10.32 5.57
C LYS A 20 -17.26 9.52 4.30
N TYR A 21 -16.35 8.56 4.37
CA TYR A 21 -15.95 7.77 3.21
C TYR A 21 -16.99 6.71 2.82
N ASP A 22 -17.81 6.27 3.77
CA ASP A 22 -18.96 5.40 3.51
C ASP A 22 -20.01 6.05 2.61
N LEU A 23 -20.09 7.37 2.58
CA LEU A 23 -20.95 8.11 1.66
C LEU A 23 -20.32 8.41 0.29
N MET A 24 -19.01 8.16 0.14
CA MET A 24 -18.30 8.43 -1.12
C MET A 24 -18.29 7.21 -2.04
N ASP A 25 -18.36 7.46 -3.34
CA ASP A 25 -18.12 6.44 -4.37
C ASP A 25 -16.61 6.20 -4.60
N GLU A 26 -16.29 5.17 -5.39
CA GLU A 26 -14.89 4.83 -5.73
C GLU A 26 -14.14 6.01 -6.37
N ASP A 27 -14.75 6.70 -7.33
CA ASP A 27 -14.07 7.75 -8.11
C ASP A 27 -13.75 8.97 -7.22
N GLN A 28 -14.64 9.31 -6.28
CA GLN A 28 -14.43 10.33 -5.26
C GLN A 28 -13.28 9.97 -4.31
N LEU A 29 -13.23 8.72 -3.83
CA LEU A 29 -12.15 8.22 -2.98
C LEU A 29 -10.80 8.26 -3.72
N LEU A 30 -10.77 7.77 -4.96
CA LEU A 30 -9.57 7.79 -5.80
C LEU A 30 -9.08 9.21 -6.08
N ASN A 31 -9.98 10.18 -6.26
CA ASN A 31 -9.61 11.58 -6.42
C ASN A 31 -8.89 12.14 -5.18
N LEU A 32 -9.35 11.81 -3.97
CA LEU A 32 -8.69 12.20 -2.72
C LEU A 32 -7.31 11.52 -2.59
N ILE A 33 -7.24 10.22 -2.88
CA ILE A 33 -5.99 9.43 -2.83
C ILE A 33 -4.94 10.02 -3.78
N LYS A 34 -5.32 10.31 -5.03
CA LYS A 34 -4.43 10.90 -6.05
C LYS A 34 -3.85 12.25 -5.60
N LYS A 35 -4.68 13.06 -4.94
CA LYS A 35 -4.31 14.38 -4.39
C LYS A 35 -3.50 14.31 -3.09
N GLY A 36 -3.26 13.12 -2.53
CA GLY A 36 -2.55 12.96 -1.26
C GLY A 36 -3.36 13.45 -0.04
N LYS A 37 -4.69 13.60 -0.19
CA LYS A 37 -5.58 14.06 0.88
C LYS A 37 -6.07 12.86 1.68
N TRP A 38 -5.21 12.37 2.57
CA TRP A 38 -5.50 11.20 3.41
C TRP A 38 -5.80 11.64 4.84
N ASP A 39 -6.69 10.92 5.51
CA ASP A 39 -7.00 11.14 6.92
C ASP A 39 -5.93 10.53 7.84
N LEU A 40 -5.84 11.03 9.07
CA LEU A 40 -4.85 10.58 10.05
C LEU A 40 -5.16 9.19 10.65
N THR A 41 -6.35 8.64 10.40
CA THR A 41 -6.86 7.40 10.99
C THR A 41 -6.94 6.25 9.98
N TYR A 42 -6.35 6.46 8.79
CA TYR A 42 -6.17 5.48 7.70
C TYR A 42 -7.48 4.97 7.09
N GLN A 43 -8.62 5.59 7.40
CA GLN A 43 -9.95 5.16 7.00
C GLN A 43 -10.16 5.21 5.49
N ILE A 44 -9.46 6.10 4.76
CA ILE A 44 -9.52 6.13 3.30
C ILE A 44 -9.05 4.81 2.66
N TRP A 45 -8.09 4.14 3.28
CA TRP A 45 -7.58 2.84 2.80
C TRP A 45 -8.57 1.70 3.11
N PHE A 46 -9.23 1.77 4.27
CA PHE A 46 -10.32 0.86 4.63
C PHE A 46 -11.54 1.01 3.71
N ALA A 47 -11.85 2.23 3.30
CA ALA A 47 -12.95 2.48 2.37
C ALA A 47 -12.62 1.96 0.96
N ILE A 48 -11.44 2.30 0.42
CA ILE A 48 -11.09 1.92 -0.95
C ILE A 48 -10.89 0.41 -1.12
N ARG A 49 -10.45 -0.32 -0.08
CA ARG A 49 -10.32 -1.79 -0.18
C ARG A 49 -11.67 -2.50 -0.29
N ILE A 50 -12.76 -1.88 0.20
CA ILE A 50 -14.12 -2.44 0.18
C ILE A 50 -14.85 -2.02 -1.09
N LYS A 51 -14.72 -0.74 -1.47
CA LYS A 51 -15.48 -0.13 -2.55
C LYS A 51 -14.77 -0.11 -3.90
N GLY A 52 -13.45 -0.27 -3.89
CA GLY A 52 -12.64 -0.21 -5.10
C GLY A 52 -12.87 -1.42 -5.99
N THR A 53 -12.60 -1.22 -7.28
CA THR A 53 -12.46 -2.26 -8.29
C THR A 53 -10.98 -2.43 -8.63
N VAL A 54 -10.58 -3.63 -9.01
CA VAL A 54 -9.17 -3.91 -9.32
C VAL A 54 -8.68 -3.03 -10.46
N GLU A 55 -9.52 -2.89 -11.50
CA GLU A 55 -9.20 -2.19 -12.74
C GLU A 55 -8.93 -0.70 -12.51
N LYS A 56 -9.74 -0.04 -11.67
CA LYS A 56 -9.59 1.41 -11.40
C LYS A 56 -8.66 1.69 -10.23
N SER A 57 -8.81 0.96 -9.12
CA SER A 57 -8.15 1.30 -7.88
C SER A 57 -6.71 0.79 -7.79
N ALA A 58 -6.40 -0.40 -8.33
CA ALA A 58 -5.06 -0.98 -8.20
C ALA A 58 -3.94 -0.11 -8.81
N PRO A 59 -4.08 0.47 -10.02
CA PRO A 59 -3.07 1.36 -10.59
C PRO A 59 -2.82 2.60 -9.73
N VAL A 60 -3.87 3.15 -9.11
CA VAL A 60 -3.76 4.33 -8.24
C VAL A 60 -3.03 4.00 -6.95
N LEU A 61 -3.36 2.88 -6.30
CA LEU A 61 -2.69 2.42 -5.08
C LEU A 61 -1.23 2.07 -5.35
N LEU A 62 -0.92 1.40 -6.47
CA LEU A 62 0.46 1.11 -6.87
C LEU A 62 1.26 2.41 -7.04
N ASN A 63 0.68 3.42 -7.69
CA ASN A 63 1.31 4.73 -7.83
C ASN A 63 1.58 5.40 -6.47
N VAL A 64 0.73 5.22 -5.47
CA VAL A 64 1.00 5.71 -4.10
C VAL A 64 2.18 4.98 -3.47
N LEU A 65 2.28 3.66 -3.63
CA LEU A 65 3.35 2.83 -3.06
C LEU A 65 4.73 3.08 -3.68
N LEU A 66 4.76 3.51 -4.95
CA LEU A 66 5.97 3.86 -5.69
C LEU A 66 6.49 5.27 -5.36
N LYS A 67 5.70 6.13 -4.71
CA LYS A 67 6.16 7.46 -4.30
C LYS A 67 7.22 7.36 -3.19
N ARG A 68 8.32 8.08 -3.36
CA ARG A 68 9.50 8.06 -2.47
C ARG A 68 9.23 8.66 -1.08
N PHE A 69 8.24 9.54 -0.94
CA PHE A 69 7.98 10.33 0.28
C PHE A 69 6.59 10.11 0.87
N THR A 70 6.11 8.85 0.88
CA THR A 70 4.87 8.49 1.56
C THR A 70 5.18 8.10 3.01
N ASN A 71 4.45 8.68 3.98
CA ASN A 71 4.53 8.27 5.38
C ASN A 71 4.39 6.73 5.50
N PHE A 72 5.27 6.09 6.28
CA PHE A 72 5.33 4.64 6.43
C PHE A 72 3.96 4.00 6.73
N LEU A 73 3.19 4.63 7.61
CA LEU A 73 1.91 4.10 8.06
C LEU A 73 0.86 4.12 6.95
N HIS A 74 0.77 5.23 6.20
CA HIS A 74 -0.07 5.29 5.00
C HIS A 74 0.39 4.32 3.92
N ARG A 75 1.70 4.16 3.74
CA ARG A 75 2.26 3.21 2.78
C ARG A 75 1.87 1.77 3.15
N ASN A 76 1.94 1.43 4.44
CA ASN A 76 1.56 0.12 4.94
C ASN A 76 0.06 -0.16 4.72
N HIS A 77 -0.81 0.77 5.12
CA HIS A 77 -2.25 0.62 4.92
C HIS A 77 -2.67 0.64 3.44
N CYS A 78 -1.98 1.41 2.60
CA CYS A 78 -2.17 1.37 1.15
C CYS A 78 -1.77 0.01 0.57
N ALA A 79 -0.71 -0.62 1.07
CA ALA A 79 -0.27 -1.94 0.63
C ALA A 79 -1.26 -3.03 1.08
N ASP A 80 -1.75 -2.97 2.31
CA ASP A 80 -2.81 -3.86 2.81
C ASP A 80 -4.10 -3.72 1.99
N ALA A 81 -4.55 -2.47 1.77
CA ALA A 81 -5.72 -2.18 0.95
C ALA A 81 -5.57 -2.72 -0.46
N LEU A 82 -4.40 -2.50 -1.11
CA LEU A 82 -4.12 -3.08 -2.41
C LEU A 82 -4.21 -4.61 -2.36
N SER A 83 -3.51 -5.25 -1.41
CA SER A 83 -3.45 -6.72 -1.31
C SER A 83 -4.85 -7.34 -1.13
N LEU A 84 -5.68 -6.73 -0.28
CA LEU A 84 -7.06 -7.15 -0.05
C LEU A 84 -7.99 -6.83 -1.21
N LEU A 85 -7.72 -5.75 -1.95
CA LEU A 85 -8.48 -5.37 -3.14
C LEU A 85 -8.19 -6.34 -4.28
N VAL A 86 -6.91 -6.64 -4.55
CA VAL A 86 -6.58 -7.46 -5.72
C VAL A 86 -7.11 -8.89 -5.56
N LYS A 87 -7.20 -9.41 -4.32
CA LYS A 87 -7.82 -10.71 -3.91
C LYS A 87 -7.98 -11.70 -5.08
N ILE A 88 -6.83 -11.97 -5.69
CA ILE A 88 -6.79 -12.52 -7.04
C ILE A 88 -7.33 -13.96 -6.99
N LYS A 89 -8.51 -14.17 -7.55
CA LYS A 89 -8.98 -15.48 -8.07
C LYS A 89 -8.69 -15.61 -9.57
N ASP A 90 -7.62 -14.99 -10.03
CA ASP A 90 -7.09 -15.15 -11.38
C ASP A 90 -5.87 -16.06 -11.30
N ASP A 91 -6.09 -17.34 -11.60
CA ASP A 91 -5.06 -18.37 -11.60
C ASP A 91 -3.90 -18.04 -12.57
N GLN A 92 -4.15 -17.25 -13.63
CA GLN A 92 -3.10 -16.81 -14.53
C GLN A 92 -2.26 -15.70 -13.93
N LEU A 93 -2.87 -14.73 -13.23
CA LEU A 93 -2.11 -13.72 -12.50
C LEU A 93 -1.36 -14.32 -11.32
N LYS A 94 -1.95 -15.28 -10.60
CA LYS A 94 -1.27 -16.06 -9.56
C LYS A 94 -0.05 -16.81 -10.12
N LYS A 95 -0.19 -17.48 -11.27
CA LYS A 95 0.94 -18.12 -11.98
C LYS A 95 2.03 -17.12 -12.36
N ARG A 96 1.67 -15.96 -12.91
CA ARG A 96 2.64 -14.91 -13.30
C ARG A 96 3.38 -14.32 -12.10
N VAL A 97 2.68 -14.06 -10.99
CA VAL A 97 3.30 -13.56 -9.75
C VAL A 97 4.24 -14.61 -9.15
N ILE A 98 3.83 -15.88 -9.09
CA ILE A 98 4.71 -16.97 -8.61
C ILE A 98 5.96 -17.10 -9.49
N GLN A 99 5.79 -17.08 -10.83
CA GLN A 99 6.93 -17.13 -11.76
C GLN A 99 7.88 -15.95 -11.57
N LEU A 100 7.34 -14.74 -11.38
CA LEU A 100 8.13 -13.54 -11.13
C LEU A 100 8.89 -13.65 -9.80
N VAL A 101 8.21 -14.03 -8.70
CA VAL A 101 8.83 -14.21 -7.38
C VAL A 101 9.94 -15.26 -7.42
N ASN A 102 9.72 -16.40 -8.09
CA ASN A 102 10.75 -17.43 -8.27
C ASN A 102 11.93 -16.92 -9.13
N SER A 103 11.67 -16.13 -10.17
CA SER A 103 12.74 -15.54 -10.99
C SER A 103 13.59 -14.52 -10.22
N VAL A 104 12.96 -13.81 -9.28
CA VAL A 104 13.64 -12.85 -8.39
C VAL A 104 14.40 -13.58 -7.28
N SER A 105 13.86 -14.67 -6.72
CA SER A 105 14.58 -15.48 -5.73
C SER A 105 15.84 -16.12 -6.34
N LEU A 106 15.76 -16.55 -7.60
CA LEU A 106 16.91 -17.02 -8.38
C LEU A 106 17.95 -15.92 -8.68
N TRP A 107 17.55 -14.65 -8.66
CA TRP A 107 18.45 -13.50 -8.79
C TRP A 107 19.12 -13.13 -7.46
N THR A 108 18.41 -13.28 -6.34
CA THR A 108 18.97 -13.02 -5.00
C THR A 108 19.88 -14.14 -4.51
N GLU A 109 19.69 -15.38 -4.98
CA GLU A 109 20.56 -16.52 -4.64
C GLU A 109 21.80 -16.63 -5.55
N LYS A 110 21.84 -15.93 -6.69
CA LYS A 110 22.96 -15.97 -7.66
C LYS A 110 23.99 -14.85 -7.54
N LYS A 111 24.02 -14.08 -6.45
CA LYS A 111 25.21 -13.27 -6.13
C LYS A 111 26.09 -13.99 -5.12
N PRO A 112 27.13 -14.73 -5.57
CA PRO A 112 28.24 -14.96 -4.67
C PRO A 112 28.84 -13.58 -4.30
N LEU A 113 29.10 -13.37 -3.02
CA LEU A 113 29.93 -12.28 -2.54
C LEU A 113 31.36 -12.50 -3.07
N THR A 114 31.62 -12.12 -4.31
CA THR A 114 32.97 -12.14 -4.88
C THR A 114 33.67 -10.81 -4.60
N ASN A 115 34.55 -10.86 -3.59
CA ASN A 115 35.83 -10.15 -3.45
C ASN A 115 36.02 -8.87 -4.26
N TRP A 116 35.75 -7.72 -3.64
CA TRP A 116 36.38 -6.45 -4.03
C TRP A 116 37.79 -6.39 -3.42
N LYS A 117 38.80 -6.88 -4.14
CA LYS A 117 40.20 -6.46 -3.92
C LYS A 117 40.33 -5.03 -4.45
N VAL A 118 40.29 -4.04 -3.57
CA VAL A 118 40.66 -2.67 -3.90
C VAL A 118 42.17 -2.64 -4.09
N HIS A 119 42.63 -2.50 -5.34
CA HIS A 119 44.00 -2.08 -5.63
C HIS A 119 44.11 -0.60 -5.25
N ILE A 120 44.85 -0.31 -4.19
CA ILE A 120 45.28 1.06 -3.89
C ILE A 120 46.58 1.23 -4.68
N GLY A 121 46.49 1.92 -5.81
CA GLY A 121 47.63 2.39 -6.59
C GLY A 121 47.69 3.90 -6.54
N ASN A 122 48.67 4.41 -5.78
CA ASN A 122 49.64 5.43 -6.19
C ASN A 122 50.66 5.62 -5.07
#